data_AF-A0A7C6DJ51-F1
#
_entry.id   AF-A0A7C6DJ51-F1
#
_cell.length_a   1.000
_cell.length_b   1.000
_cell.length_c   1.000
_cell.angle_alpha   90.00
_cell.angle_beta   90.00
_cell.angle_gamma   90.00
#
_symmetry.space_group_name_H-M   'P 1'
#
loop_
_entity.id
_entity.type
_entity.pdbx_description
1 polymer ?
#
loop_
_entity_poly.entity_id
_entity_poly.type
_entity_poly.pdbx_seq_one_letter_code
_entity_poly.pdbx_strand_id
1 'polypeptide(L)'
;MIDRLIEALVQTDNAAADQVLLEALRLGEQPEKLVAVKALIRRDSVSALCAVVGLYEQLPAEVQQEILNQIRHFHPALRACGRSDDHDLRRAAMKLIAIGRQAKLAYVLSENLHDTDEELSKPATEAMTALARWISTETRRFQQSSAFSGGGSGTEPAASDAGLATAAGAQVPTAELESYLAVMEARPEIEAAVARAMDVHRGRQTQELLRAALLLCDWPGSRTLAILQTSKHGGQSAMVRRLQQPPASEHVEAFLLGATHGGLRSH
;
A
#
# COMPACT_ATOMS: atom_id res chain seq x y z
N MET A 1 17.55 8.47 35.39
CA MET A 1 18.95 8.66 34.95
C MET A 1 19.12 8.21 33.50
N ILE A 2 18.59 7.04 33.15
CA ILE A 2 18.58 6.50 31.78
C ILE A 2 17.95 7.49 30.76
N ASP A 3 16.85 8.16 31.11
CA ASP A 3 16.21 9.14 30.21
C ASP A 3 17.12 10.28 29.79
N ARG A 4 17.95 10.79 30.72
CA ARG A 4 18.92 11.86 30.43
C ARG A 4 20.03 11.38 29.50
N LEU A 5 20.46 10.12 29.65
CA LEU A 5 21.44 9.52 28.76
C LEU A 5 20.86 9.37 27.34
N ILE A 6 19.63 8.87 27.23
CA ILE A 6 18.96 8.73 25.93
C ILE A 6 18.76 10.11 25.29
N GLU A 7 18.36 11.11 26.05
CA GLU A 7 18.21 12.47 25.54
C GLU A 7 19.54 13.05 25.05
N ALA A 8 20.63 12.85 25.79
CA ALA A 8 21.97 13.24 25.35
C ALA A 8 22.40 12.48 24.08
N LEU A 9 22.08 11.18 23.99
CA LEU A 9 22.32 10.38 22.78
C LEU A 9 21.45 10.82 21.61
N VAL A 10 20.25 11.37 21.82
CA VAL A 10 19.41 11.90 20.73
C VAL A 10 19.95 13.25 20.24
N GLN A 11 20.47 14.08 21.14
CA GLN A 11 20.94 15.44 20.81
C GLN A 11 22.33 15.50 20.15
N THR A 12 23.14 14.44 20.24
CA THR A 12 24.51 14.44 19.69
C THR A 12 24.55 14.15 18.19
N ASP A 13 25.36 14.85 17.41
CA ASP A 13 25.55 14.53 15.99
C ASP A 13 26.53 13.36 15.74
N ASN A 14 27.02 12.71 16.81
CA ASN A 14 28.01 11.66 16.69
C ASN A 14 27.39 10.33 16.21
N ALA A 15 27.91 9.78 15.11
CA ALA A 15 27.51 8.47 14.57
C ALA A 15 27.72 7.30 15.55
N ALA A 16 28.62 7.44 16.53
CA ALA A 16 28.78 6.44 17.60
C ALA A 16 27.51 6.29 18.46
N ALA A 17 26.68 7.35 18.59
CA ALA A 17 25.41 7.25 19.28
C ALA A 17 24.43 6.32 18.56
N ASP A 18 24.42 6.33 17.22
CA ASP A 18 23.62 5.41 16.42
C ASP A 18 24.05 3.96 16.68
N GLN A 19 25.36 3.70 16.72
CA GLN A 19 25.89 2.36 16.98
C GLN A 19 25.50 1.86 18.37
N VAL A 20 25.59 2.71 19.40
CA VAL A 20 25.17 2.35 20.77
C VAL A 20 23.68 2.04 20.82
N LEU A 21 22.84 2.84 20.17
CA LEU A 21 21.39 2.59 20.12
C LEU A 21 21.04 1.32 19.32
N LEU A 22 21.78 1.03 18.25
CA LEU A 22 21.61 -0.20 17.48
C LEU A 22 22.03 -1.45 18.27
N GLU A 23 23.12 -1.37 19.05
CA GLU A 23 23.51 -2.46 19.94
C GLU A 23 22.50 -2.66 21.07
N ALA A 24 21.95 -1.57 21.64
CA ALA A 24 20.84 -1.66 22.59
C ALA A 24 19.60 -2.31 21.96
N LEU A 25 19.32 -2.05 20.68
CA LEU A 25 18.23 -2.70 19.94
C LEU A 25 18.46 -4.20 19.71
N ARG A 26 19.72 -4.61 19.50
CA ARG A 26 20.09 -6.01 19.29
C ARG A 26 20.01 -6.81 20.60
N LEU A 27 20.66 -6.30 21.64
CA LEU A 27 20.92 -7.03 22.88
C LEU A 27 19.91 -6.74 24.00
N GLY A 28 19.25 -5.59 23.98
CA GLY A 28 18.40 -5.13 25.09
C GLY A 28 17.11 -5.93 25.25
N GLU A 29 16.46 -5.72 26.39
CA GLU A 29 15.15 -6.30 26.67
C GLU A 29 14.04 -5.57 25.89
N GLN A 30 12.86 -6.17 25.78
CA GLN A 30 11.71 -5.58 25.06
C GLN A 30 11.43 -4.09 25.35
N PRO A 31 11.36 -3.62 26.61
CA PRO A 31 11.16 -2.19 26.89
C PRO A 31 12.34 -1.32 26.44
N GLU A 32 13.57 -1.83 26.53
CA GLU A 32 14.78 -1.11 26.11
C GLU A 32 14.84 -0.99 24.59
N LYS A 33 14.47 -2.05 23.86
CA LYS A 33 14.37 -2.03 22.39
C LYS A 33 13.39 -0.98 21.91
N LEU A 34 12.23 -0.85 22.57
CA LEU A 34 11.24 0.17 22.22
C LEU A 34 11.79 1.59 22.42
N VAL A 35 12.50 1.82 23.52
CA VAL A 35 13.14 3.11 23.81
C VAL A 35 14.26 3.42 22.82
N ALA A 36 15.07 2.42 22.46
CA ALA A 36 16.13 2.56 21.46
C ALA A 36 15.56 2.88 20.07
N VAL A 37 14.51 2.21 19.61
CA VAL A 37 13.84 2.52 18.34
C VAL A 37 13.28 3.94 18.33
N LYS A 38 12.61 4.37 19.41
CA LYS A 38 12.11 5.75 19.51
C LYS A 38 13.23 6.78 19.46
N ALA A 39 14.36 6.49 20.11
CA ALA A 39 15.54 7.35 20.04
C ALA A 39 16.13 7.40 18.61
N LEU A 40 16.24 6.25 17.92
CA LEU A 40 16.72 6.18 16.54
C LEU A 40 15.81 6.94 15.56
N ILE A 41 14.49 6.81 15.69
CA ILE A 41 13.52 7.55 14.86
C ILE A 41 13.64 9.06 15.09
N ARG A 42 13.81 9.50 16.35
CA ARG A 42 14.00 10.93 16.67
C ARG A 42 15.30 11.51 16.10
N ARG A 43 16.34 10.69 15.98
CA ARG A 43 17.63 11.09 15.39
C ARG A 43 17.58 11.18 13.86
N ASP A 44 16.66 10.46 13.23
CA ASP A 44 16.41 10.45 11.78
C ASP A 44 17.67 10.18 10.91
N SER A 45 18.61 9.42 11.47
CA SER A 45 19.84 9.03 10.76
C SER A 45 19.54 7.93 9.74
N VAL A 46 19.73 8.21 8.45
CA VAL A 46 19.43 7.26 7.36
C VAL A 46 20.18 5.95 7.55
N SER A 47 21.47 5.98 7.88
CA SER A 47 22.26 4.75 8.09
C SER A 47 21.75 3.92 9.26
N ALA A 48 21.32 4.58 10.35
CA ALA A 48 20.81 3.89 11.51
C ALA A 48 19.43 3.28 11.24
N LEU A 49 18.55 4.02 10.58
CA LEU A 49 17.23 3.52 10.15
C LEU A 49 17.35 2.39 9.12
N CYS A 50 18.36 2.41 8.23
CA CYS A 50 18.65 1.27 7.35
C CYS A 50 19.00 0.01 8.15
N ALA A 51 19.82 0.13 9.19
CA ALA A 51 20.14 -1.00 10.06
C ALA A 51 18.90 -1.52 10.81
N VAL A 52 17.98 -0.64 11.22
CA VAL A 52 16.69 -1.04 11.81
C VAL A 52 15.84 -1.83 10.81
N VAL A 53 15.81 -1.41 9.54
CA VAL A 53 15.10 -2.15 8.47
C VAL A 53 15.66 -3.57 8.33
N GLY A 54 16.99 -3.73 8.33
CA GLY A 54 17.63 -5.06 8.26
C GLY A 54 17.34 -5.96 9.47
N LEU A 55 17.08 -5.38 10.63
CA LEU A 55 16.75 -6.12 11.86
C LEU A 55 15.24 -6.39 12.02
N TYR A 56 14.38 -5.80 11.20
CA TYR A 56 12.92 -5.76 11.41
C TYR A 56 12.31 -7.12 11.74
N GLU A 57 12.67 -8.18 11.00
CA GLU A 57 12.11 -9.52 11.20
C GLU A 57 12.51 -10.18 12.52
N GLN A 58 13.63 -9.75 13.12
CA GLN A 58 14.16 -10.27 14.38
C GLN A 58 13.62 -9.49 15.60
N LEU A 59 12.94 -8.37 15.37
CA LEU A 59 12.41 -7.53 16.44
C LEU A 59 11.11 -8.10 17.02
N PRO A 60 10.83 -7.90 18.33
CA PRO A 60 9.54 -8.24 18.93
C PRO A 60 8.36 -7.54 18.26
N ALA A 61 7.18 -8.16 18.28
CA ALA A 61 5.98 -7.65 17.60
C ALA A 61 5.57 -6.22 18.02
N GLU A 62 5.72 -5.87 19.30
CA GLU A 62 5.43 -4.52 19.78
C GLU A 62 6.37 -3.47 19.17
N VAL A 63 7.65 -3.81 19.01
CA VAL A 63 8.65 -2.93 18.39
C VAL A 63 8.40 -2.82 16.89
N GLN A 64 8.03 -3.92 16.23
CA GLN A 64 7.61 -3.91 14.82
C GLN A 64 6.40 -2.98 14.62
N GLN A 65 5.41 -3.03 15.52
CA GLN A 65 4.23 -2.17 15.45
C GLN A 65 4.58 -0.69 15.63
N GLU A 66 5.50 -0.34 16.54
CA GLU A 66 5.99 1.04 16.67
C GLU A 66 6.67 1.53 15.38
N ILE A 67 7.48 0.68 14.73
CA ILE A 67 8.10 1.00 13.44
C ILE A 67 7.02 1.25 12.36
N LEU A 68 5.98 0.42 12.31
CA LEU A 68 4.88 0.59 11.36
C LEU A 68 4.07 1.88 11.62
N ASN A 69 3.86 2.24 12.88
CA ASN A 69 3.20 3.50 13.25
C ASN A 69 3.99 4.73 12.80
N GLN A 70 5.33 4.62 12.77
CA GLN A 70 6.24 5.72 12.42
C GLN A 70 6.91 5.53 11.06
N ILE A 71 6.34 4.68 10.20
CA ILE A 71 6.95 4.24 8.93
C ILE A 71 7.28 5.38 7.96
N ARG A 72 6.63 6.54 8.10
CA ARG A 72 6.91 7.73 7.29
C ARG A 72 8.34 8.26 7.50
N HIS A 73 8.87 8.16 8.72
CA HIS A 73 10.27 8.53 9.02
C HIS A 73 11.28 7.59 8.33
N PHE A 74 10.86 6.37 7.99
CA PHE A 74 11.71 5.41 7.30
C PHE A 74 11.77 5.62 5.78
N HIS A 75 11.08 6.61 5.19
CA HIS A 75 11.08 6.80 3.73
C HIS A 75 12.48 6.97 3.12
N PRO A 76 13.38 7.81 3.67
CA PRO A 76 14.74 7.93 3.15
C PRO A 76 15.53 6.62 3.27
N ALA A 77 15.40 5.92 4.40
CA ALA A 77 16.08 4.66 4.66
C ALA A 77 15.57 3.53 3.76
N LEU A 78 14.25 3.39 3.58
CA LEU A 78 13.64 2.39 2.69
C LEU A 78 14.07 2.60 1.23
N ARG A 79 14.19 3.84 0.78
CA ARG A 79 14.72 4.17 -0.55
C ARG A 79 16.20 3.76 -0.67
N ALA A 80 17.00 4.04 0.35
CA ALA A 80 18.42 3.66 0.38
C ALA A 80 18.59 2.13 0.41
N CYS A 81 17.88 1.43 1.31
CA CYS A 81 17.87 -0.03 1.40
C CYS A 81 17.41 -0.69 0.10
N GLY A 82 16.39 -0.14 -0.56
CA GLY A 82 15.89 -0.65 -1.84
C GLY A 82 16.88 -0.52 -3.01
N ARG A 83 18.00 0.19 -2.83
CA ARG A 83 19.11 0.34 -3.80
C ARG A 83 20.44 -0.16 -3.28
N SER A 84 20.43 -0.82 -2.11
CA SER A 84 21.63 -1.42 -1.51
C SER A 84 22.12 -2.57 -2.37
N ASP A 85 23.42 -2.85 -2.37
CA ASP A 85 23.96 -4.05 -3.00
C ASP A 85 23.55 -5.32 -2.23
N ASP A 86 23.22 -5.20 -0.94
CA ASP A 86 22.75 -6.31 -0.08
C ASP A 86 21.31 -6.75 -0.45
N HIS A 87 21.18 -8.01 -0.88
CA HIS A 87 19.91 -8.62 -1.30
C HIS A 87 18.93 -8.78 -0.14
N ASP A 88 19.42 -9.11 1.06
CA ASP A 88 18.57 -9.30 2.23
C ASP A 88 18.00 -7.97 2.70
N LEU A 89 18.82 -6.91 2.67
CA LEU A 89 18.38 -5.57 3.02
C LEU A 89 17.35 -5.02 2.01
N ARG A 90 17.55 -5.26 0.71
CA ARG A 90 16.57 -4.95 -0.34
C ARG A 90 15.25 -5.66 -0.10
N ARG A 91 15.29 -6.98 0.19
CA ARG A 91 14.10 -7.80 0.47
C ARG A 91 13.35 -7.31 1.70
N ALA A 92 14.07 -7.00 2.79
CA ALA A 92 13.49 -6.44 4.01
C ALA A 92 12.79 -5.10 3.73
N ALA A 93 13.40 -4.22 2.94
CA ALA A 93 12.80 -2.94 2.56
C ALA A 93 11.52 -3.13 1.73
N MET A 94 11.53 -4.00 0.72
CA MET A 94 10.34 -4.28 -0.12
C MET A 94 9.18 -4.82 0.72
N LYS A 95 9.47 -5.74 1.63
CA LYS A 95 8.50 -6.30 2.58
C LYS A 95 7.92 -5.21 3.48
N LEU A 96 8.76 -4.35 4.03
CA LEU A 96 8.32 -3.28 4.93
C LEU A 96 7.52 -2.19 4.20
N ILE A 97 7.84 -1.88 2.94
CA ILE A 97 7.04 -1.00 2.08
C ILE A 97 5.62 -1.56 1.90
N ALA A 98 5.50 -2.86 1.63
CA ALA A 98 4.20 -3.51 1.44
C ALA A 98 3.38 -3.59 2.74
N ILE A 99 3.98 -4.05 3.84
CA ILE A 99 3.31 -4.17 5.15
C ILE A 99 2.91 -2.78 5.66
N GLY A 100 3.82 -1.81 5.54
CA GLY A 100 3.58 -0.42 5.90
C GLY A 100 2.61 0.31 4.98
N ARG A 101 2.19 -0.29 3.84
CA ARG A 101 1.29 0.34 2.85
C ARG A 101 1.85 1.66 2.30
N GLN A 102 3.16 1.72 2.07
CA GLN A 102 3.85 2.94 1.65
C GLN A 102 3.84 3.11 0.13
N ALA A 103 2.69 3.51 -0.41
CA ALA A 103 2.48 3.71 -1.85
C ALA A 103 3.46 4.70 -2.51
N LYS A 104 3.89 5.74 -1.78
CA LYS A 104 4.92 6.70 -2.20
C LYS A 104 6.25 6.05 -2.58
N LEU A 105 6.51 4.84 -2.10
CA LEU A 105 7.70 4.07 -2.41
C LEU A 105 7.46 2.96 -3.45
N ALA A 106 6.29 2.94 -4.11
CA ALA A 106 6.00 1.98 -5.17
C ALA A 106 6.99 2.08 -6.34
N TYR A 107 7.61 3.24 -6.58
CA TYR A 107 8.67 3.35 -7.58
C TYR A 107 9.91 2.52 -7.21
N VAL A 108 10.26 2.36 -5.93
CA VAL A 108 11.37 1.51 -5.45
C VAL A 108 11.09 0.04 -5.77
N LEU A 109 9.83 -0.39 -5.59
CA LEU A 109 9.39 -1.73 -6.00
C LEU A 109 9.49 -1.88 -7.52
N SER A 110 9.09 -0.86 -8.28
CA SER A 110 9.24 -0.91 -9.74
C SER A 110 10.70 -0.98 -10.15
N GLU A 111 11.63 -0.25 -9.52
CA GLU A 111 13.08 -0.35 -9.81
C GLU A 111 13.60 -1.78 -9.59
N ASN A 112 13.25 -2.42 -8.47
CA ASN A 112 13.67 -3.80 -8.16
C ASN A 112 13.01 -4.85 -9.06
N LEU A 113 11.87 -4.54 -9.68
CA LEU A 113 11.31 -5.37 -10.75
C LEU A 113 12.16 -5.35 -12.01
N HIS A 114 12.99 -4.33 -12.26
CA HIS A 114 13.83 -4.34 -13.47
C HIS A 114 15.11 -5.17 -13.30
N ASP A 115 15.35 -5.70 -12.10
CA ASP A 115 16.51 -6.56 -11.84
C ASP A 115 16.34 -7.90 -12.58
N THR A 116 17.45 -8.41 -13.12
CA THR A 116 17.48 -9.72 -13.78
C THR A 116 17.40 -10.87 -12.77
N ASP A 117 17.66 -10.60 -11.49
CA ASP A 117 17.59 -11.60 -10.43
C ASP A 117 16.13 -11.95 -10.06
N GLU A 118 15.79 -13.23 -10.17
CA GLU A 118 14.49 -13.77 -9.77
C GLU A 118 14.27 -13.64 -8.26
N GLU A 119 15.34 -13.66 -7.46
CA GLU A 119 15.26 -13.54 -6.00
C GLU A 119 14.82 -12.17 -5.50
N LEU A 120 14.95 -11.13 -6.33
CA LEU A 120 14.55 -9.76 -6.03
C LEU A 120 13.26 -9.36 -6.74
N SER A 121 13.12 -9.73 -8.01
CA SER A 121 11.92 -9.43 -8.80
C SER A 121 10.67 -10.13 -8.24
N LYS A 122 10.80 -11.33 -7.67
CA LYS A 122 9.67 -12.03 -7.02
C LYS A 122 9.14 -11.29 -5.78
N PRO A 123 9.94 -10.97 -4.75
CA PRO A 123 9.49 -10.14 -3.62
C PRO A 123 8.95 -8.78 -4.04
N ALA A 124 9.54 -8.14 -5.06
CA ALA A 124 9.04 -6.87 -5.58
C ALA A 124 7.63 -7.01 -6.18
N THR A 125 7.38 -8.10 -6.92
CA THR A 125 6.07 -8.42 -7.50
C THR A 125 5.03 -8.68 -6.41
N GLU A 126 5.39 -9.47 -5.40
CA GLU A 126 4.53 -9.77 -4.25
C GLU A 126 4.18 -8.50 -3.46
N ALA A 127 5.16 -7.64 -3.20
CA ALA A 127 4.98 -6.36 -2.54
C ALA A 127 4.06 -5.43 -3.34
N MET A 128 4.25 -5.34 -4.66
CA MET A 128 3.39 -4.55 -5.55
C MET A 128 1.94 -5.06 -5.55
N THR A 129 1.77 -6.38 -5.57
CA THR A 129 0.45 -7.03 -5.55
C THR A 129 -0.25 -6.81 -4.22
N ALA A 130 0.49 -6.83 -3.10
CA ALA A 130 -0.03 -6.51 -1.79
C ALA A 130 -0.53 -5.07 -1.70
N LEU A 131 0.20 -4.10 -2.26
CA LEU A 131 -0.23 -2.70 -2.34
C LEU A 131 -1.50 -2.54 -3.18
N ALA A 132 -1.55 -3.18 -4.36
CA ALA A 132 -2.74 -3.14 -5.22
C ALA A 132 -3.97 -3.75 -4.54
N ARG A 133 -3.79 -4.89 -3.85
CA ARG A 133 -4.85 -5.53 -3.06
C ARG A 133 -5.35 -4.63 -1.93
N TRP A 134 -4.45 -3.97 -1.21
CA TRP A 134 -4.83 -3.04 -0.17
C TRP A 134 -5.70 -1.90 -0.72
N ILE A 135 -5.29 -1.26 -1.81
CA ILE A 135 -6.07 -0.18 -2.44
C ILE A 135 -7.46 -0.66 -2.87
N SER A 136 -7.55 -1.81 -3.53
CA SER A 136 -8.85 -2.33 -3.98
C SER A 136 -9.77 -2.64 -2.79
N THR A 137 -9.24 -3.27 -1.73
CA THR A 137 -10.01 -3.55 -0.52
C THR A 137 -10.51 -2.27 0.17
N GLU A 138 -9.67 -1.26 0.36
CA GLU A 138 -10.11 0.00 0.97
C GLU A 138 -11.11 0.73 0.06
N THR A 139 -10.86 0.79 -1.26
CA THR A 139 -11.79 1.43 -2.21
C THR A 139 -13.18 0.79 -2.15
N ARG A 140 -13.26 -0.55 -2.13
CA ARG A 140 -14.53 -1.28 -1.98
C ARG A 140 -15.20 -1.02 -0.64
N ARG A 141 -14.43 -0.97 0.45
CA ARG A 141 -14.94 -0.64 1.78
C ARG A 141 -15.61 0.74 1.77
N PHE A 142 -14.98 1.75 1.17
CA PHE A 142 -15.57 3.09 1.06
C PHE A 142 -16.81 3.15 0.16
N GLN A 143 -16.83 2.42 -0.95
CA GLN A 143 -18.00 2.31 -1.83
C GLN A 143 -19.20 1.68 -1.10
N GLN A 144 -18.97 0.63 -0.30
CA GLN A 144 -20.00 -0.02 0.50
C GLN A 144 -20.56 0.90 1.60
N SER A 145 -19.69 1.63 2.31
CA SER A 145 -20.12 2.61 3.31
C SER A 145 -20.97 3.73 2.69
N SER A 146 -20.61 4.23 1.50
CA SER A 146 -21.36 5.28 0.81
C SER A 146 -22.74 4.82 0.36
N ALA A 147 -22.89 3.58 -0.09
CA ALA A 147 -24.18 3.04 -0.53
C ALA A 147 -25.18 2.92 0.63
N PHE A 148 -24.69 2.60 1.83
CA PHE A 148 -25.53 2.48 3.02
C PHE A 148 -26.06 3.83 3.52
N SER A 149 -25.25 4.89 3.45
CA SER A 149 -25.66 6.23 3.87
C SER A 149 -26.65 6.93 2.92
N GLY A 150 -26.68 6.55 1.63
CA GLY A 150 -27.59 7.13 0.63
C GLY A 150 -28.94 6.42 0.49
N GLY A 151 -29.09 5.22 1.07
CA GLY A 151 -30.29 4.39 1.01
C GLY A 151 -31.35 4.71 2.07
N GLY A 152 -31.37 5.95 2.58
CA GLY A 152 -32.42 6.44 3.47
C GLY A 152 -33.77 6.18 2.84
N SER A 153 -34.49 5.24 3.45
CA SER A 153 -35.78 4.72 3.02
C SER A 153 -36.67 5.84 2.52
N GLY A 154 -37.12 5.74 1.27
CA GLY A 154 -38.28 6.46 0.74
C GLY A 154 -39.58 6.04 1.44
N THR A 155 -39.56 5.98 2.77
CA THR A 155 -40.76 6.07 3.58
C THR A 155 -41.16 7.53 3.47
N GLU A 156 -41.99 7.84 2.47
CA GLU A 156 -42.67 9.13 2.35
C GLU A 156 -43.14 9.55 3.75
N PRO A 157 -42.65 10.68 4.30
CA PRO A 157 -43.17 11.18 5.55
C PRO A 157 -44.60 11.65 5.25
N ALA A 158 -45.58 10.82 5.61
CA ALA A 158 -46.96 11.25 5.74
C ALA A 158 -46.97 12.49 6.64
N ALA A 159 -47.40 13.60 6.05
CA ALA A 159 -47.36 14.93 6.63
C ALA A 159 -47.94 14.94 8.06
N SER A 160 -47.09 15.18 9.05
CA SER A 160 -47.52 15.63 10.37
C SER A 160 -46.59 16.74 10.85
N ASP A 161 -47.26 17.76 11.34
CA ASP A 161 -46.86 19.15 11.43
C ASP A 161 -45.93 19.47 12.62
N ALA A 162 -45.15 20.53 12.45
CA ALA A 162 -44.53 21.40 13.44
C ALA A 162 -43.72 20.80 14.62
N GLY A 163 -42.40 20.76 14.43
CA GLY A 163 -41.43 20.75 15.53
C GLY A 163 -40.02 21.10 15.06
N LEU A 164 -39.64 22.38 15.17
CA LEU A 164 -38.27 22.87 14.94
C LEU A 164 -37.29 22.23 15.95
N ALA A 165 -36.86 21.00 15.67
CA ALA A 165 -35.69 20.40 16.28
C ALA A 165 -34.55 20.56 15.27
N THR A 166 -33.63 21.46 15.58
CA THR A 166 -32.36 21.68 14.89
C THR A 166 -31.66 20.34 14.67
N ALA A 167 -31.73 19.85 13.43
CA ALA A 167 -31.05 18.67 12.96
C ALA A 167 -29.55 18.85 13.21
N ALA A 168 -29.07 18.23 14.29
CA ALA A 168 -27.65 18.08 14.57
C ALA A 168 -27.05 17.33 13.38
N GLY A 169 -26.37 18.06 12.49
CA GLY A 169 -25.77 17.53 11.28
C GLY A 169 -24.90 16.33 11.64
N ALA A 170 -25.22 15.18 11.05
CA ALA A 170 -24.43 13.97 11.16
C ALA A 170 -23.03 14.27 10.60
N GLN A 171 -22.09 14.62 11.50
CA GLN A 171 -20.70 14.80 11.15
C GLN A 171 -20.16 13.44 10.75
N VAL A 172 -19.83 13.29 9.46
CA VAL A 172 -19.08 12.13 8.97
C VAL A 172 -17.79 12.02 9.79
N PRO A 173 -17.39 10.82 10.26
CA PRO A 173 -16.17 10.66 11.02
C PRO A 173 -14.97 11.15 10.20
N THR A 174 -14.29 12.19 10.68
CA THR A 174 -13.16 12.83 9.98
C THR A 174 -12.05 11.83 9.62
N ALA A 175 -11.84 10.82 10.46
CA ALA A 175 -10.81 9.79 10.26
C ALA A 175 -11.05 8.90 9.02
N GLU A 176 -12.32 8.60 8.68
CA GLU A 176 -12.62 7.78 7.50
C GLU A 176 -12.33 8.55 6.21
N LEU A 177 -12.66 9.85 6.20
CA LEU A 177 -12.36 10.74 5.08
C LEU A 177 -10.86 10.89 4.88
N GLU A 178 -10.08 11.05 5.95
CA GLU A 178 -8.61 11.11 5.89
C GLU A 178 -8.00 9.83 5.30
N SER A 179 -8.50 8.67 5.74
CA SER A 179 -8.06 7.37 5.19
C SER A 179 -8.39 7.24 3.71
N TYR A 180 -9.61 7.64 3.30
CA TYR A 180 -10.02 7.64 1.89
C TYR A 180 -9.12 8.55 1.04
N LEU A 181 -8.88 9.78 1.48
CA LEU A 181 -8.00 10.73 0.79
C LEU A 181 -6.58 10.17 0.64
N ALA A 182 -6.05 9.52 1.68
CA ALA A 182 -4.74 8.88 1.62
C ALA A 182 -4.69 7.73 0.59
N VAL A 183 -5.74 6.91 0.49
CA VAL A 183 -5.84 5.84 -0.52
C VAL A 183 -5.93 6.43 -1.93
N MET A 184 -6.70 7.50 -2.12
CA MET A 184 -6.84 8.18 -3.40
C MET A 184 -5.54 8.88 -3.85
N GLU A 185 -4.79 9.48 -2.91
CA GLU A 185 -3.48 10.07 -3.18
C GLU A 185 -2.45 9.01 -3.57
N ALA A 186 -2.49 7.85 -2.89
CA ALA A 186 -1.58 6.72 -3.11
C ALA A 186 -1.79 5.98 -4.44
N ARG A 187 -3.03 5.95 -4.93
CA ARG A 187 -3.43 5.11 -6.07
C ARG A 187 -2.67 5.39 -7.38
N PRO A 188 -2.54 6.64 -7.85
CA PRO A 188 -1.83 6.93 -9.10
C PRO A 188 -0.38 6.46 -9.11
N GLU A 189 0.29 6.47 -7.96
CA GLU A 189 1.68 6.04 -7.84
C GLU A 189 1.82 4.52 -8.01
N ILE A 190 0.91 3.75 -7.41
CA ILE A 190 0.86 2.30 -7.55
C ILE A 190 0.43 1.91 -8.98
N GLU A 191 -0.58 2.56 -9.55
CA GLU A 191 -0.98 2.33 -10.94
C GLU A 191 0.18 2.59 -11.91
N ALA A 192 0.91 3.70 -11.73
CA ALA A 192 2.07 4.02 -12.55
C ALA A 192 3.21 3.02 -12.36
N ALA A 193 3.42 2.50 -11.16
CA ALA A 193 4.44 1.50 -10.88
C ALA A 193 4.09 0.13 -11.48
N VAL A 194 2.84 -0.32 -11.36
CA VAL A 194 2.32 -1.55 -11.99
C VAL A 194 2.39 -1.45 -13.52
N ALA A 195 1.99 -0.32 -14.09
CA ALA A 195 2.10 -0.04 -15.52
C ALA A 195 3.52 -0.23 -16.04
N ARG A 196 4.50 0.46 -15.42
CA ARG A 196 5.92 0.33 -15.79
C ARG A 196 6.42 -1.10 -15.65
N ALA A 197 6.03 -1.78 -14.57
CA ALA A 197 6.39 -3.18 -14.36
C ALA A 197 5.85 -4.08 -15.47
N MET A 198 4.59 -3.92 -15.88
CA MET A 198 3.99 -4.72 -16.96
C MET A 198 4.66 -4.50 -18.32
N ASP A 199 5.09 -3.28 -18.62
CA ASP A 199 5.78 -2.97 -19.88
C ASP A 199 7.14 -3.70 -19.99
N VAL A 200 7.85 -3.83 -18.87
CA VAL A 200 9.17 -4.46 -18.83
C VAL A 200 9.10 -5.96 -18.60
N HIS A 201 8.19 -6.44 -17.75
CA HIS A 201 8.10 -7.85 -17.39
C HIS A 201 7.11 -8.64 -18.25
N ARG A 202 7.66 -9.28 -19.28
CA ARG A 202 6.95 -10.26 -20.15
C ARG A 202 7.17 -11.73 -19.73
N GLY A 203 7.65 -11.95 -18.50
CA GLY A 203 8.12 -13.25 -18.02
C GLY A 203 7.19 -13.95 -17.02
N ARG A 204 7.79 -14.74 -16.11
CA ARG A 204 7.08 -15.56 -15.12
C ARG A 204 6.14 -14.76 -14.21
N GLN A 205 6.51 -13.52 -13.89
CA GLN A 205 5.77 -12.66 -12.96
C GLN A 205 4.58 -11.92 -13.61
N THR A 206 4.36 -12.06 -14.93
CA THR A 206 3.29 -11.35 -15.64
C THR A 206 1.89 -11.67 -15.09
N GLN A 207 1.65 -12.88 -14.57
CA GLN A 207 0.35 -13.24 -14.02
C GLN A 207 0.00 -12.45 -12.74
N GLU A 208 0.96 -12.29 -11.83
CA GLU A 208 0.73 -11.53 -10.59
C GLU A 208 0.61 -10.02 -10.87
N LEU A 209 1.44 -9.49 -11.77
CA LEU A 209 1.32 -8.10 -12.21
C LEU A 209 -0.02 -7.82 -12.91
N LEU A 210 -0.52 -8.77 -13.71
CA LEU A 210 -1.84 -8.67 -14.32
C LEU A 210 -2.96 -8.71 -13.27
N ARG A 211 -2.85 -9.53 -12.23
CA ARG A 211 -3.79 -9.52 -11.10
C ARG A 211 -3.76 -8.19 -10.37
N ALA A 212 -2.57 -7.64 -10.10
CA ALA A 212 -2.42 -6.31 -9.50
C ALA A 212 -3.09 -5.23 -10.37
N ALA A 213 -2.88 -5.26 -11.69
CA ALA A 213 -3.51 -4.32 -12.61
C ALA A 213 -5.04 -4.44 -12.63
N LEU A 214 -5.59 -5.67 -12.64
CA LEU A 214 -7.03 -5.90 -12.61
C LEU A 214 -7.67 -5.42 -11.29
N LEU A 215 -6.99 -5.59 -10.16
CA LEU A 215 -7.45 -5.04 -8.87
C LEU A 215 -7.55 -3.51 -8.91
N LEU A 216 -6.65 -2.85 -9.64
CA LEU A 216 -6.67 -1.40 -9.81
C LEU A 216 -7.65 -0.91 -10.89
N CYS A 217 -8.29 -1.80 -11.65
CA CYS A 217 -9.27 -1.40 -12.67
C CYS A 217 -10.68 -1.13 -12.11
N ASP A 218 -10.90 -1.31 -10.80
CA ASP A 218 -12.20 -1.09 -10.15
C ASP A 218 -12.63 0.39 -10.05
N TRP A 219 -11.83 1.32 -10.58
CA TRP A 219 -12.07 2.76 -10.55
C TRP A 219 -12.20 3.34 -11.96
N PRO A 220 -13.21 4.18 -12.23
CA PRO A 220 -13.48 4.70 -13.58
C PRO A 220 -12.36 5.60 -14.12
N GLY A 221 -11.60 6.26 -13.25
CA GLY A 221 -10.42 7.05 -13.62
C GLY A 221 -9.10 6.27 -13.66
N SER A 222 -9.13 4.93 -13.58
CA SER A 222 -7.91 4.14 -13.49
C SER A 222 -7.10 4.23 -14.78
N ARG A 223 -5.82 4.59 -14.67
CA ARG A 223 -4.89 4.59 -15.81
C ARG A 223 -4.53 3.17 -16.24
N THR A 224 -4.55 2.22 -15.30
CA THR A 224 -4.29 0.80 -15.57
C THR A 224 -5.30 0.22 -16.55
N LEU A 225 -6.57 0.63 -16.48
CA LEU A 225 -7.59 0.21 -17.43
C LEU A 225 -7.28 0.70 -18.85
N ALA A 226 -6.82 1.94 -18.99
CA ALA A 226 -6.39 2.47 -20.28
C ALA A 226 -5.20 1.68 -20.87
N ILE A 227 -4.24 1.30 -20.03
CA ILE A 227 -3.05 0.52 -20.44
C ILE A 227 -3.43 -0.91 -20.84
N LEU A 228 -4.39 -1.53 -20.14
CA LEU A 228 -4.93 -2.82 -20.57
C LEU A 228 -5.70 -2.70 -21.89
N GLN A 229 -6.31 -1.55 -22.17
CA GLN A 229 -7.08 -1.28 -23.39
C GLN A 229 -6.24 -0.91 -24.61
N THR A 230 -5.04 -0.35 -24.43
CA THR A 230 -4.18 0.05 -25.55
C THR A 230 -3.66 -1.18 -26.32
N SER A 231 -4.16 -1.36 -27.54
CA SER A 231 -3.89 -2.49 -28.45
C SER A 231 -2.41 -2.64 -28.88
N LYS A 232 -1.56 -1.68 -28.54
CA LYS A 232 -0.15 -1.59 -28.99
C LYS A 232 0.89 -2.08 -27.98
N HIS A 233 0.51 -2.42 -26.74
CA HIS A 233 1.50 -3.03 -25.84
C HIS A 233 1.72 -4.48 -26.29
N GLY A 234 2.94 -4.80 -26.73
CA GLY A 234 3.34 -6.15 -27.16
C GLY A 234 3.18 -7.24 -26.09
N GLY A 235 2.73 -6.86 -24.88
CA GLY A 235 2.37 -7.72 -23.77
C GLY A 235 0.87 -7.84 -23.53
N GLN A 236 -0.02 -7.59 -24.52
CA GLN A 236 -1.40 -8.06 -24.42
C GLN A 236 -1.39 -9.58 -24.27
N SER A 237 -1.36 -10.03 -23.02
CA SER A 237 -1.54 -11.41 -22.62
C SER A 237 -2.80 -11.92 -23.31
N ALA A 238 -2.79 -13.20 -23.72
CA ALA A 238 -3.96 -13.84 -24.32
C ALA A 238 -5.22 -13.64 -23.45
N MET A 239 -5.05 -13.46 -22.14
CA MET A 239 -6.11 -13.13 -21.19
C MET A 239 -6.69 -11.73 -21.39
N VAL A 240 -5.86 -10.71 -21.61
CA VAL A 240 -6.33 -9.33 -21.89
C VAL A 240 -7.08 -9.29 -23.21
N ARG A 241 -6.58 -9.99 -24.24
CA ARG A 241 -7.31 -10.15 -25.50
C ARG A 241 -8.65 -10.85 -25.32
N ARG A 242 -8.73 -11.88 -24.46
CA ARG A 242 -10.00 -12.53 -24.11
C ARG A 242 -10.96 -11.62 -23.36
N LEU A 243 -10.47 -10.74 -22.49
CA LEU A 243 -11.30 -9.76 -21.79
C LEU A 243 -11.78 -8.63 -22.71
N GLN A 244 -11.03 -8.32 -23.77
CA GLN A 244 -11.41 -7.34 -24.79
C GLN A 244 -12.31 -7.92 -25.88
N GLN A 245 -12.25 -9.24 -26.09
CA GLN A 245 -13.17 -9.91 -27.00
C GLN A 245 -14.58 -9.85 -26.40
N PRO A 246 -15.60 -9.54 -27.22
CA PRO A 246 -16.97 -9.72 -26.77
C PRO A 246 -17.12 -11.16 -26.27
N PRO A 247 -17.83 -11.40 -25.16
CA PRO A 247 -18.04 -12.76 -24.67
C PRO A 247 -18.58 -13.59 -25.84
N ALA A 248 -17.97 -14.75 -26.08
CA ALA A 248 -18.48 -15.65 -27.11
C ALA A 248 -19.98 -15.87 -26.86
N SER A 249 -20.78 -15.97 -27.91
CA SER A 249 -22.26 -15.99 -27.81
C SER A 249 -22.80 -16.99 -26.79
N GLU A 250 -22.06 -18.08 -26.57
CA GLU A 250 -22.31 -19.16 -25.62
C GLU A 250 -22.19 -18.73 -24.14
N HIS A 251 -21.39 -17.71 -23.85
CA HIS A 251 -21.10 -17.20 -22.51
C HIS A 251 -21.79 -15.85 -22.23
N VAL A 252 -22.50 -15.28 -23.21
CA VAL A 252 -23.22 -14.00 -23.06
C VAL A 252 -24.27 -14.13 -21.96
N GLU A 253 -25.03 -15.23 -21.91
CA GLU A 253 -26.03 -15.44 -20.86
C GLU A 253 -25.40 -15.54 -19.46
N ALA A 254 -24.30 -16.29 -19.30
CA ALA A 254 -23.60 -16.41 -18.02
C ALA A 254 -22.99 -15.07 -17.56
N PHE A 255 -22.47 -14.28 -18.51
CA PHE A 255 -21.94 -12.95 -18.23
C PHE A 255 -23.06 -11.95 -17.87
N LEU A 256 -24.17 -11.96 -18.60
CA LEU A 256 -25.35 -11.14 -18.28
C LEU A 256 -25.95 -11.54 -16.93
N LEU A 257 -26.00 -12.83 -16.60
CA LEU A 257 -26.45 -13.33 -15.29
C LEU A 257 -25.50 -12.89 -14.16
N GLY A 258 -24.19 -12.94 -14.40
CA GLY A 258 -23.19 -12.42 -13.45
C GLY A 258 -23.28 -10.90 -13.27
N ALA A 259 -23.52 -10.16 -14.35
CA ALA A 259 -23.69 -8.71 -14.33
C ALA A 259 -24.97 -8.27 -13.62
N THR A 260 -26.09 -9.00 -13.80
CA THR A 260 -27.35 -8.74 -13.10
C THR A 260 -27.24 -9.03 -11.60
N HIS A 261 -26.52 -10.08 -11.20
CA HIS A 261 -26.23 -10.34 -9.79
C HIS A 261 -25.21 -9.35 -9.18
N GLY A 262 -24.30 -8.81 -9.99
CA GLY A 262 -23.31 -7.82 -9.58
C GLY A 262 -23.79 -6.37 -9.55
N GLY A 263 -25.05 -6.09 -9.94
CA GLY A 263 -25.59 -4.74 -10.01
C GLY A 263 -24.90 -3.83 -11.03
N LEU A 264 -24.18 -4.40 -12.01
CA LEU A 264 -23.52 -3.65 -13.07
C LEU A 264 -24.60 -3.12 -14.02
N ARG A 265 -24.87 -1.82 -13.95
CA ARG A 265 -25.74 -1.15 -14.92
C ARG A 265 -25.03 -1.14 -16.27
N SER A 266 -25.63 -1.79 -17.27
CA SER A 266 -25.20 -1.66 -18.66
C SER A 266 -25.37 -0.20 -19.09
N HIS A 267 -24.28 0.44 -19.51
CA HIS A 267 -24.32 1.67 -20.29
C HIS A 267 -24.56 1.35 -21.76
#